data_AF-A0A2P2IGX6-F1
#
_entry.id   AF-A0A2P2IGX6-F1
#
_cell.length_a   1.000
_cell.length_b   1.000
_cell.length_c   1.000
_cell.angle_alpha   90.00
_cell.angle_beta   90.00
_cell.angle_gamma   90.00
#
_symmetry.space_group_name_H-M   'P 1'
#
loop_
_entity.id
_entity.type
_entity.pdbx_description
1 polymer ?
#
loop_
_entity_poly.entity_id
_entity_poly.type
_entity_poly.pdbx_seq_one_letter_code
_entity_poly.pdbx_strand_id
1 'polypeptide(L)'
;DLKKYELILLNASNRSTFSLRKEVKNINLNKARAREGVWDAMRIIKKEDPDIIVSGGCINNITILLAQKLFRLKAKTVFSIHAIDRTEIRKKIIRWIYPFASVVVGINRGSIDLTREISKVNLSEDKIEIIENPVVDQNLFKMSNEKVDHKWLDG
;
A
#
# COMPACT_ATOMS: atom_id res chain seq x y z
N ASP A 1 9.30 0.68 -19.67
CA ASP A 1 9.70 1.97 -19.07
C ASP A 1 8.50 2.76 -18.61
N LEU A 2 8.41 3.01 -17.31
CA LEU A 2 7.39 3.91 -16.73
C LEU A 2 7.90 5.35 -16.87
N LYS A 3 7.08 6.22 -17.47
CA LYS A 3 7.48 7.58 -17.84
C LYS A 3 7.21 8.64 -16.76
N LYS A 4 6.36 8.33 -15.79
CA LYS A 4 5.87 9.27 -14.78
C LYS A 4 5.47 8.54 -13.50
N TYR A 5 5.83 9.11 -12.36
CA TYR A 5 5.51 8.58 -11.04
C TYR A 5 4.89 9.68 -10.18
N GLU A 6 3.71 9.41 -9.63
CA GLU A 6 3.03 10.30 -8.71
C GLU A 6 2.68 9.55 -7.43
N LEU A 7 2.84 10.23 -6.29
CA LEU A 7 2.49 9.71 -4.98
C LEU A 7 1.39 10.57 -4.37
N ILE A 8 0.22 9.97 -4.16
CA ILE A 8 -0.90 10.61 -3.47
C ILE A 8 -0.78 10.29 -1.98
N LEU A 9 -0.55 11.33 -1.17
CA LEU A 9 -0.42 11.25 0.27
C LEU A 9 -1.67 11.81 0.93
N LEU A 10 -2.17 11.10 1.95
CA LEU A 10 -3.31 11.57 2.73
C LEU A 10 -2.99 12.88 3.45
N ASN A 11 -1.83 12.91 4.11
CA ASN A 11 -1.31 14.07 4.79
C ASN A 11 0.22 14.01 4.85
N ALA A 12 0.90 15.01 4.27
CA ALA A 12 2.35 15.13 4.34
C ALA A 12 2.85 15.82 5.62
N SER A 13 2.00 16.55 6.36
CA SER A 13 2.41 17.29 7.56
C SER A 13 2.91 16.40 8.69
N ASN A 14 2.45 15.13 8.72
CA ASN A 14 2.81 14.17 9.76
C ASN A 14 3.97 13.24 9.37
N ARG A 15 4.55 13.40 8.17
CA ARG A 15 5.65 12.56 7.68
C ARG A 15 6.72 13.41 7.01
N SER A 16 7.55 14.01 7.84
CA SER A 16 8.75 14.76 7.47
C SER A 16 9.90 13.89 6.92
N THR A 17 9.71 12.59 6.65
CA THR A 17 10.83 11.62 6.57
C THR A 17 10.93 10.78 5.31
N PHE A 18 10.12 10.99 4.27
CA PHE A 18 10.40 10.32 3.00
C PHE A 18 11.30 11.19 2.12
N SER A 19 12.59 10.85 2.07
CA SER A 19 13.53 11.31 1.04
C SER A 19 13.14 10.67 -0.30
N LEU A 20 12.03 11.12 -0.86
CA LEU A 20 11.58 10.67 -2.17
C LEU A 20 12.51 11.26 -3.23
N ARG A 21 12.74 10.46 -4.26
CA ARG A 21 13.42 10.89 -5.47
C ARG A 21 12.71 12.12 -6.05
N LYS A 22 13.47 13.14 -6.48
CA LYS A 22 12.93 14.44 -6.95
C LYS A 22 11.97 14.29 -8.13
N GLU A 23 12.10 13.20 -8.88
CA GLU A 23 11.30 12.85 -10.03
C GLU A 23 9.88 12.37 -9.65
N VAL A 24 9.64 12.00 -8.38
CA VAL A 24 8.33 11.58 -7.89
C VAL A 24 7.53 12.80 -7.47
N LYS A 25 6.46 13.09 -8.21
CA LYS A 25 5.55 14.19 -7.87
C LYS A 25 4.71 13.80 -6.66
N ASN A 26 4.80 14.60 -5.60
CA ASN A 26 4.04 14.40 -4.37
C ASN A 26 2.76 15.23 -4.37
N ILE A 27 1.62 14.57 -4.21
CA ILE A 27 0.31 15.20 -4.11
C ILE A 27 -0.21 14.99 -2.71
N ASN A 28 -0.27 16.05 -1.91
CA ASN A 28 -0.78 15.98 -0.54
C ASN A 28 -2.26 16.39 -0.49
N LEU A 29 -3.13 15.49 -0.02
CA LEU A 29 -4.58 15.72 0.10
C LEU A 29 -4.96 16.58 1.32
N ASN A 30 -4.05 16.76 2.29
CA ASN A 30 -4.28 17.50 3.53
C ASN A 30 -5.53 17.05 4.30
N LYS A 31 -5.71 15.73 4.47
CA LYS A 31 -6.85 15.15 5.21
C LYS A 31 -6.39 14.47 6.48
N ALA A 32 -7.22 14.51 7.52
CA ALA A 32 -6.91 13.83 8.77
C ALA A 32 -7.12 12.31 8.66
N ARG A 33 -8.12 11.88 7.87
CA ARG A 33 -8.50 10.46 7.76
C ARG A 33 -8.67 10.05 6.31
N ALA A 34 -8.31 8.80 6.01
CA ALA A 34 -8.33 8.28 4.64
C ALA A 34 -9.69 8.39 3.95
N ARG A 35 -10.79 8.16 4.68
CA ARG A 35 -12.16 8.32 4.17
C ARG A 35 -12.49 9.73 3.68
N GLU A 36 -11.85 10.76 4.26
CA GLU A 36 -12.06 12.17 3.90
C GLU A 36 -11.35 12.51 2.58
N GLY A 37 -10.36 11.70 2.17
CA GLY A 37 -9.58 11.88 0.94
C GLY A 37 -10.08 11.06 -0.25
N VAL A 38 -11.09 10.20 -0.07
CA VAL A 38 -11.55 9.25 -1.10
C VAL A 38 -11.91 9.96 -2.40
N TRP A 39 -12.77 10.98 -2.33
CA TRP A 39 -13.25 11.67 -3.52
C TRP A 39 -12.17 12.51 -4.21
N ASP A 40 -11.30 13.16 -3.43
CA ASP A 40 -10.20 13.95 -3.97
C ASP A 40 -9.18 13.05 -4.66
N ALA A 41 -8.83 11.91 -4.06
CA ALA A 41 -8.00 10.88 -4.68
C ALA A 41 -8.62 10.35 -5.98
N MET A 42 -9.92 10.02 -5.97
CA MET A 42 -10.65 9.57 -7.16
C MET A 42 -10.59 10.59 -8.31
N ARG A 43 -10.75 11.89 -8.02
CA ARG A 43 -10.65 12.96 -9.02
C ARG A 43 -9.24 13.08 -9.61
N ILE A 44 -8.22 12.98 -8.76
CA ILE A 44 -6.82 12.99 -9.20
C ILE A 44 -6.54 11.79 -10.09
N ILE A 45 -6.88 10.58 -9.64
CA ILE A 45 -6.70 9.34 -10.42
C ILE A 45 -7.39 9.45 -11.79
N LYS A 46 -8.63 9.97 -11.85
CA LYS A 46 -9.34 10.19 -13.10
C LYS A 46 -8.59 11.17 -14.02
N LYS A 47 -8.10 12.27 -13.47
CA LYS A 47 -7.42 13.32 -14.23
C LYS A 47 -6.10 12.82 -14.81
N GLU A 48 -5.37 12.03 -14.03
CA GLU A 48 -4.05 11.53 -14.40
C GLU A 48 -4.13 10.29 -15.31
N ASP A 49 -5.27 9.58 -15.33
CA ASP A 49 -5.55 8.38 -16.13
C ASP A 49 -4.37 7.40 -16.21
N PRO A 50 -3.89 6.88 -15.05
CA PRO A 50 -2.65 6.13 -14.99
C PRO A 50 -2.78 4.74 -15.62
N ASP A 51 -1.69 4.22 -16.18
CA ASP A 51 -1.61 2.84 -16.66
C ASP A 51 -1.61 1.80 -15.51
N ILE A 52 -1.04 2.19 -14.35
CA ILE A 52 -0.86 1.32 -13.18
C ILE A 52 -1.14 2.12 -11.91
N ILE A 53 -1.84 1.51 -10.96
CA ILE A 53 -2.07 2.08 -9.62
C ILE A 53 -1.65 1.07 -8.56
N VAL A 54 -0.77 1.50 -7.66
CA VAL A 54 -0.31 0.71 -6.52
C VAL A 54 -0.89 1.27 -5.23
N SER A 55 -1.45 0.43 -4.37
CA SER A 55 -1.96 0.86 -3.08
C SER A 55 -1.87 -0.19 -1.99
N GLY A 56 -1.66 0.29 -0.77
CA GLY A 56 -1.71 -0.50 0.45
C GLY A 56 -2.74 0.04 1.43
N GLY A 57 -3.46 -0.86 2.08
CA GLY A 57 -4.47 -0.56 3.11
C GLY A 57 -5.91 -0.55 2.57
N CYS A 58 -6.84 -1.07 3.37
CA CYS A 58 -8.22 -1.36 2.94
C CYS A 58 -8.94 -0.17 2.30
N ILE A 59 -8.87 1.01 2.90
CA ILE A 59 -9.56 2.21 2.41
C ILE A 59 -8.97 2.73 1.10
N ASN A 60 -7.65 2.62 0.90
CA ASN A 60 -6.99 3.02 -0.33
C ASN A 60 -7.38 2.05 -1.46
N ASN A 61 -7.38 0.75 -1.18
CA ASN A 61 -7.77 -0.30 -2.13
C ASN A 61 -9.25 -0.15 -2.56
N ILE A 62 -10.15 0.18 -1.62
CA ILE A 62 -11.55 0.55 -1.92
C ILE A 62 -11.58 1.77 -2.86
N THR A 63 -10.86 2.83 -2.51
CA THR A 63 -10.85 4.10 -3.27
C THR A 63 -10.48 3.86 -4.73
N ILE A 64 -9.47 3.02 -4.97
CA ILE A 64 -8.99 2.72 -6.32
C ILE A 64 -9.98 1.86 -7.09
N LEU A 65 -10.57 0.84 -6.46
CA LEU A 65 -11.60 0.04 -7.13
C LEU A 65 -12.82 0.90 -7.49
N LEU A 66 -13.22 1.82 -6.61
CA LEU A 66 -14.29 2.77 -6.87
C LEU A 66 -13.94 3.72 -8.03
N ALA A 67 -12.73 4.29 -8.03
CA ALA A 67 -12.26 5.13 -9.13
C ALA A 67 -12.30 4.37 -10.47
N GLN A 68 -11.78 3.15 -10.49
CA GLN A 68 -11.71 2.31 -11.67
C GLN A 68 -13.10 1.99 -12.22
N LYS A 69 -14.05 1.60 -11.35
CA LYS A 69 -15.42 1.29 -11.78
C LYS A 69 -16.21 2.53 -12.19
N LEU A 70 -16.12 3.61 -11.42
CA LEU A 70 -16.89 4.83 -11.66
C LEU A 70 -16.45 5.55 -12.94
N PHE A 71 -15.14 5.60 -13.18
CA PHE A 71 -14.57 6.30 -14.33
C PHE A 71 -14.14 5.37 -15.47
N ARG A 72 -14.38 4.06 -15.35
CA ARG A 72 -14.03 3.04 -16.34
C ARG A 72 -12.55 3.08 -16.73
N LEU A 73 -11.69 3.28 -15.74
CA LEU A 73 -10.24 3.36 -15.96
C LEU A 73 -9.70 1.99 -16.39
N LYS A 74 -8.75 2.01 -17.33
CA LYS A 74 -8.06 0.80 -17.81
C LYS A 74 -6.84 0.42 -16.99
N ALA A 75 -6.51 1.23 -15.97
CA ALA A 75 -5.37 1.05 -15.09
C ALA A 75 -5.30 -0.38 -14.52
N LYS A 76 -4.11 -1.00 -14.55
CA LYS A 76 -3.85 -2.21 -13.79
C LYS A 76 -3.69 -1.86 -12.30
N THR A 77 -4.32 -2.64 -11.43
CA THR A 77 -4.34 -2.37 -9.99
C THR A 77 -3.48 -3.38 -9.23
N VAL A 78 -2.59 -2.86 -8.39
CA VAL A 78 -1.70 -3.65 -7.53
C VAL A 78 -2.06 -3.35 -6.08
N PHE A 79 -2.64 -4.33 -5.39
CA PHE A 79 -3.00 -4.18 -3.98
C PHE A 79 -1.96 -4.85 -3.10
N SER A 80 -1.36 -4.10 -2.19
CA SER A 80 -0.37 -4.64 -1.26
C SER A 80 -0.97 -5.01 0.10
N ILE A 81 -0.50 -6.12 0.64
CA ILE A 81 -0.81 -6.64 1.97
C ILE A 81 0.43 -6.49 2.83
N HIS A 82 0.42 -5.51 3.74
CA HIS A 82 1.53 -5.23 4.66
C HIS A 82 1.26 -5.66 6.10
N ALA A 83 0.01 -5.89 6.46
CA ALA A 83 -0.39 -6.31 7.79
C ALA A 83 -1.63 -7.21 7.69
N ILE A 84 -1.69 -8.21 8.56
CA ILE A 84 -2.85 -9.08 8.69
C ILE A 84 -3.95 -8.33 9.44
N ASP A 85 -5.10 -8.12 8.79
CA ASP A 85 -6.21 -7.43 9.40
C ASP A 85 -7.23 -8.39 10.01
N ARG A 86 -7.45 -8.26 11.32
CA ARG A 86 -8.34 -9.15 12.07
C ARG A 86 -9.75 -8.59 12.26
N THR A 87 -10.02 -7.36 11.85
CA THR A 87 -11.35 -6.76 12.02
C THR A 87 -12.36 -7.35 11.03
N GLU A 88 -13.57 -7.66 11.49
CA GLU A 88 -14.61 -8.31 10.67
C GLU A 88 -14.96 -7.51 9.42
N ILE A 89 -15.03 -6.18 9.53
CA ILE A 89 -15.35 -5.33 8.39
C ILE A 89 -14.25 -5.39 7.33
N ARG A 90 -12.98 -5.43 7.73
CA ARG A 90 -11.86 -5.49 6.79
C ARG A 90 -11.70 -6.87 6.18
N LYS A 91 -11.99 -7.96 6.91
CA LYS A 91 -12.09 -9.32 6.34
C LYS A 91 -13.10 -9.36 5.19
N LYS A 92 -14.29 -8.79 5.40
CA LYS A 92 -15.32 -8.70 4.34
C LYS A 92 -14.84 -7.88 3.15
N ILE A 93 -14.24 -6.72 3.41
CA ILE A 93 -13.68 -5.86 2.34
C ILE A 93 -12.66 -6.64 1.52
N ILE A 94 -11.70 -7.31 2.16
CA ILE A 94 -10.68 -8.13 1.51
C ILE A 94 -11.31 -9.22 0.64
N ARG A 95 -12.27 -9.97 1.21
CA ARG A 95 -13.00 -11.05 0.52
C ARG A 95 -13.62 -10.61 -0.80
N TRP A 96 -14.22 -9.42 -0.81
CA TRP A 96 -14.97 -8.94 -1.97
C TRP A 96 -14.13 -8.09 -2.92
N ILE A 97 -13.11 -7.37 -2.43
CA ILE A 97 -12.40 -6.36 -3.23
C ILE A 97 -11.15 -6.92 -3.88
N TYR A 98 -10.36 -7.72 -3.16
CA TYR A 98 -9.08 -8.18 -3.68
C TYR A 98 -9.15 -9.10 -4.90
N PRO A 99 -10.22 -9.89 -5.13
CA PRO A 99 -10.36 -10.62 -6.40
C PRO A 99 -10.40 -9.71 -7.65
N PHE A 100 -10.79 -8.43 -7.50
CA PHE A 100 -10.81 -7.44 -8.59
C PHE A 100 -9.46 -6.80 -8.87
N ALA A 101 -8.44 -7.03 -8.03
CA ALA A 101 -7.09 -6.56 -8.32
C ALA A 101 -6.53 -7.27 -9.57
N SER A 102 -5.66 -6.57 -10.29
CA SER A 102 -4.83 -7.22 -11.31
C SER A 102 -3.80 -8.13 -10.65
N VAL A 103 -3.13 -7.62 -9.60
CA VAL A 103 -2.14 -8.36 -8.80
C VAL A 103 -2.31 -7.98 -7.32
N VAL A 104 -2.05 -8.94 -6.44
CA VAL A 104 -1.96 -8.77 -4.99
C VAL A 104 -0.53 -9.06 -4.56
N VAL A 105 0.12 -8.07 -3.94
CA VAL A 105 1.50 -8.18 -3.47
C VAL A 105 1.54 -8.43 -1.96
N GLY A 106 2.21 -9.49 -1.53
CA GLY A 106 2.50 -9.76 -0.13
C GLY A 106 3.96 -9.50 0.21
N ILE A 107 4.22 -9.12 1.47
CA ILE A 107 5.60 -8.96 1.98
C ILE A 107 6.30 -10.31 2.24
N ASN A 108 5.51 -11.38 2.40
CA ASN A 108 5.95 -12.77 2.53
C ASN A 108 4.75 -13.69 2.33
N ARG A 109 5.02 -14.98 2.11
CA ARG A 109 3.97 -15.99 1.86
C ARG A 109 2.98 -16.13 3.04
N GLY A 110 3.48 -16.16 4.27
CA GLY A 110 2.64 -16.32 5.47
C GLY A 110 1.58 -15.22 5.63
N SER A 111 1.91 -13.98 5.25
CA SER A 111 0.97 -12.85 5.28
C SER A 111 -0.19 -13.03 4.30
N ILE A 112 0.06 -13.63 3.14
CA ILE A 112 -0.95 -13.94 2.13
C ILE A 112 -1.82 -15.09 2.60
N ASP A 113 -1.21 -16.19 3.04
CA ASP A 113 -1.94 -17.40 3.44
C ASP A 113 -2.85 -17.10 4.63
N LEU A 114 -2.36 -16.40 5.65
CA LEU A 114 -3.19 -16.00 6.78
C LEU A 114 -4.31 -15.03 6.36
N THR A 115 -4.04 -14.12 5.42
CA THR A 115 -5.08 -13.23 4.88
C THR A 115 -6.18 -14.03 4.17
N ARG A 116 -5.82 -15.04 3.36
CA ARG A 116 -6.78 -15.95 2.72
C ARG A 116 -7.60 -16.71 3.74
N GLU A 117 -6.93 -17.26 4.76
CA GLU A 117 -7.58 -18.05 5.80
C GLU A 117 -8.62 -17.24 6.58
N ILE A 118 -8.27 -16.04 7.05
CA ILE A 118 -9.15 -15.25 7.93
C ILE A 118 -10.26 -14.54 7.17
N SER A 119 -10.00 -14.09 5.94
CA SER A 119 -10.98 -13.36 5.14
C SER A 119 -11.84 -14.27 4.28
N LYS A 120 -11.42 -15.53 4.09
CA LYS A 120 -12.02 -16.47 3.12
C LYS A 120 -12.02 -15.90 1.70
N VAL A 121 -11.03 -15.06 1.35
CA VAL A 121 -10.87 -14.57 -0.01
C VAL A 121 -10.35 -15.68 -0.91
N ASN A 122 -10.98 -15.85 -2.07
CA ASN A 122 -10.46 -16.71 -3.11
C ASN A 122 -9.52 -15.91 -4.01
N LEU A 123 -8.24 -15.84 -3.62
CA LEU A 123 -7.18 -15.31 -4.47
C LEU A 123 -6.52 -16.47 -5.21
N SER A 124 -6.44 -16.33 -6.53
CA SER A 124 -5.74 -17.28 -7.38
C SER A 124 -4.23 -17.01 -7.34
N GLU A 125 -3.42 -18.06 -7.42
CA GLU A 125 -1.96 -17.97 -7.30
C GLU A 125 -1.33 -17.11 -8.41
N ASP A 126 -1.90 -17.11 -9.61
CA ASP A 126 -1.45 -16.28 -10.75
C ASP A 126 -1.59 -14.77 -10.49
N LYS A 127 -2.37 -14.38 -9.47
CA LYS A 127 -2.52 -12.99 -9.05
C LYS A 127 -1.64 -12.62 -7.87
N ILE A 128 -0.93 -13.57 -7.26
CA ILE A 128 -0.17 -13.34 -6.03
C ILE A 128 1.30 -13.17 -6.38
N GLU A 129 1.88 -12.05 -5.94
CA GLU A 129 3.30 -11.78 -6.04
C GLU A 129 3.87 -11.55 -4.64
N ILE A 130 5.08 -12.06 -4.39
CA ILE A 130 5.78 -11.81 -3.12
C ILE A 130 6.93 -10.85 -3.39
N ILE A 131 6.87 -9.68 -2.76
CA ILE A 131 7.94 -8.67 -2.81
C ILE A 131 8.36 -8.40 -1.37
N GLU A 132 9.51 -8.94 -0.99
CA GLU A 132 10.07 -8.74 0.34
C GLU A 132 10.47 -7.27 0.53
N ASN A 133 10.19 -6.72 1.71
CA ASN A 133 10.63 -5.38 2.03
C ASN A 133 12.17 -5.37 2.07
N PRO A 134 12.84 -4.42 1.39
CA PRO A 134 14.29 -4.39 1.23
C PRO A 134 15.07 -3.96 2.48
N VAL A 135 14.49 -4.13 3.68
CA VAL A 135 14.98 -3.54 4.95
C VAL A 135 16.27 -4.20 5.44
N VAL A 136 16.70 -5.31 4.86
CA VAL A 136 17.98 -5.94 5.19
C VAL A 136 19.05 -5.39 4.25
N ASP A 137 19.55 -4.19 4.54
CA ASP A 137 20.73 -3.63 3.87
C ASP A 137 22.00 -3.76 4.73
N GLN A 138 23.16 -3.47 4.15
CA GLN A 138 24.44 -3.56 4.88
C GLN A 138 24.53 -2.59 6.07
N ASN A 139 23.79 -1.48 6.04
CA ASN A 139 23.78 -0.54 7.16
C ASN A 139 23.07 -1.13 8.37
N LEU A 140 21.99 -1.89 8.17
CA LEU A 140 21.33 -2.59 9.27
C LEU A 140 22.29 -3.54 10.00
N PHE A 141 23.06 -4.33 9.25
CA PHE A 141 24.07 -5.22 9.83
C PHE A 141 25.22 -4.47 10.48
N LYS A 142 25.61 -3.31 9.94
CA LYS A 142 26.62 -2.46 10.56
C LYS A 142 26.12 -1.93 11.91
N MET A 143 24.92 -1.34 11.93
CA MET A 143 24.28 -0.80 13.13
C MET A 143 24.02 -1.88 14.19
N SER A 144 23.69 -3.12 13.80
CA SER A 144 23.49 -4.21 14.75
C SER A 144 24.77 -4.65 15.46
N ASN A 145 25.94 -4.42 14.85
CA ASN A 145 27.25 -4.72 15.44
C ASN A 145 27.84 -3.51 16.17
N GLU A 146 27.24 -2.33 16.05
CA GLU A 146 27.68 -1.15 16.79
C GLU A 146 27.31 -1.28 18.27
N LYS A 147 28.23 -0.85 19.15
CA LYS A 147 27.99 -0.87 20.59
C LYS A 147 26.89 0.14 20.92
N VAL A 148 25.76 -0.35 21.44
CA VAL A 148 24.66 0.50 21.88
C VAL A 148 24.99 1.03 23.27
N ASP A 149 25.20 2.34 23.39
CA ASP A 149 25.38 3.05 24.65
C ASP A 149 24.13 3.89 24.92
N HIS A 150 23.18 3.34 25.67
CA HIS A 150 21.90 3.99 25.94
C HIS A 150 21.42 3.66 27.34
N LYS A 151 21.02 4.69 28.10
CA LYS A 151 20.62 4.62 29.52
C LYS A 151 19.55 3.58 29.86
N TRP A 152 18.70 3.22 28.91
CA TRP A 152 17.77 2.08 29.03
C TRP A 152 18.52 0.80 29.44
N LEU A 153 19.67 0.54 28.82
CA LEU A 153 20.44 -0.71 28.94
C LEU A 153 21.30 -0.76 30.20
N ASP A 154 21.39 0.35 30.94
CA ASP A 154 22.26 0.47 32.11
C ASP A 154 21.61 -0.11 33.40
N GLY A 155 20.33 -0.51 33.35
CA GLY A 155 19.60 -1.09 34.48
C GLY A 155 18.95 -0.06 35.40
#